data_AF-A0A9P4JV49-F1
#
_entry.id   AF-A0A9P4JV49-F1
#
_cell.length_a   1.000
_cell.length_b   1.000
_cell.length_c   1.000
_cell.angle_alpha   90.00
_cell.angle_beta   90.00
_cell.angle_gamma   90.00
#
_symmetry.space_group_name_H-M   'P 1'
#
loop_
_entity.id
_entity.type
_entity.pdbx_description
1 polymer ?
#
loop_
_entity_poly.entity_id
_entity_poly.type
_entity_poly.pdbx_seq_one_letter_code
_entity_poly.pdbx_strand_id
1 'polypeptide(L)'
;MFKSPFTSSTSKPGQGKITLSILSPCTPVLSELCYQYPLKLVAPDPVPPRSLSQSGSNTLNINGKKESHSSSVGSAHDPHPPPLVHTIFLLTYGGGIVAGDTVDLHIRLSPDTRLNLLTQGSTKIFKTPDPLLISHQHMEVDLHPGAALLYLPDPVQPFRESAFVQKNVVRFVGYGDDGGYNLCICDWVSGGRGARGENWDFWSYESRNEIWGVPSSTPDDEKAGKKKRLLLRDNLLLHPSVLPAHQSQPYTIYATLILHGPLFSPLANHFLDEFTLLPRLGSRNWDSDQIPPELSVKEKRRKERQEKEKRDGLIWSAAKVRDGFTLVKLACPGEAGVESARSWLKDMILEEGSVVESFGERGVMCL
;
A
#
# COMPACT_ATOMS: atom_id res chain seq x y z
N MET A 1 -39.18 -5.61 29.45
CA MET A 1 -38.52 -5.19 28.19
C MET A 1 -37.51 -4.12 28.56
N PHE A 2 -36.22 -4.42 28.55
CA PHE A 2 -35.17 -3.48 28.96
C PHE A 2 -35.00 -2.43 27.85
N LYS A 3 -35.34 -1.16 28.13
CA LYS A 3 -35.05 -0.03 27.23
C LYS A 3 -33.70 0.55 27.65
N SER A 4 -32.71 0.46 26.75
CA SER A 4 -31.41 1.08 26.95
C SER A 4 -31.58 2.58 27.26
N PRO A 5 -30.91 3.14 28.28
CA PRO A 5 -30.90 4.58 28.54
C PRO A 5 -30.04 5.34 27.51
N PHE A 6 -29.30 4.65 26.64
CA PHE A 6 -28.48 5.25 25.60
C PHE A 6 -29.27 5.35 24.29
N THR A 7 -29.05 6.47 23.58
CA THR A 7 -29.54 6.68 22.21
C THR A 7 -29.11 5.52 21.32
N SER A 8 -30.01 5.05 20.44
CA SER A 8 -29.67 4.01 19.47
C SER A 8 -28.48 4.47 18.61
N SER A 9 -27.42 3.65 18.58
CA SER A 9 -26.26 3.92 17.72
C SER A 9 -26.71 3.98 16.26
N THR A 10 -26.29 5.01 15.53
CA THR A 10 -26.47 5.11 14.08
C THR A 10 -25.40 4.32 13.30
N SER A 11 -24.34 3.89 13.99
CA SER A 11 -23.27 3.08 13.41
C SER A 11 -23.72 1.62 13.32
N LYS A 12 -23.37 0.97 12.20
CA LYS A 12 -23.62 -0.47 11.98
C LYS A 12 -22.35 -1.27 12.24
N PRO A 13 -22.46 -2.53 12.69
CA PRO A 13 -21.31 -3.42 12.79
C PRO A 13 -20.47 -3.44 11.51
N GLY A 14 -19.15 -3.39 11.67
CA GLY A 14 -18.19 -3.43 10.58
C GLY A 14 -18.00 -2.12 9.82
N GLN A 15 -18.85 -1.12 10.06
CA GLN A 15 -18.71 0.17 9.40
C GLN A 15 -17.61 1.01 10.04
N GLY A 16 -16.84 1.70 9.21
CA GLY A 16 -15.93 2.75 9.65
C GLY A 16 -15.79 3.85 8.64
N LYS A 17 -15.34 5.01 9.14
CA LYS A 17 -15.09 6.19 8.33
C LYS A 17 -13.84 6.91 8.79
N ILE A 18 -13.01 7.28 7.82
CA ILE A 18 -11.81 8.10 7.99
C ILE A 18 -11.97 9.33 7.11
N THR A 19 -11.90 10.53 7.69
CA THR A 19 -11.86 11.78 6.91
C THR A 19 -10.62 12.58 7.32
N LEU A 20 -9.72 12.81 6.36
CA LEU A 20 -8.68 13.84 6.49
C LEU A 20 -9.18 15.11 5.79
N SER A 21 -9.23 16.21 6.53
CA SER A 21 -9.67 17.52 6.05
C SER A 21 -8.55 18.56 6.18
N ILE A 22 -8.67 19.68 5.46
CA ILE A 22 -7.81 20.84 5.67
C ILE A 22 -8.59 21.88 6.48
N LEU A 23 -8.06 22.28 7.63
CA LEU A 23 -8.52 23.46 8.37
C LEU A 23 -7.73 24.70 7.97
N SER A 24 -8.35 25.88 8.06
CA SER A 24 -7.69 27.16 7.83
C SER A 24 -6.51 27.38 8.81
N PRO A 25 -5.34 27.88 8.38
CA PRO A 25 -5.04 28.34 7.02
C PRO A 25 -4.74 27.21 6.02
N CYS A 26 -4.06 26.13 6.38
CA CYS A 26 -3.81 24.94 5.53
C CYS A 26 -3.36 23.72 6.38
N THR A 27 -4.01 23.46 7.52
CA THR A 27 -3.59 22.40 8.44
C THR A 27 -4.35 21.10 8.16
N PRO A 28 -3.68 20.01 7.74
CA PRO A 28 -4.32 18.70 7.62
C PRO A 28 -4.73 18.18 9.00
N VAL A 29 -5.97 17.74 9.16
CA VAL A 29 -6.49 17.15 10.39
C VAL A 29 -7.29 15.89 10.11
N LEU A 30 -7.23 14.93 11.03
CA LEU A 30 -8.18 13.83 11.11
C LEU A 30 -9.50 14.34 11.69
N SER A 31 -10.40 14.78 10.80
CA SER A 31 -11.69 15.38 11.18
C SER A 31 -12.74 14.33 11.56
N GLU A 32 -12.58 13.09 11.10
CA GLU A 32 -13.48 12.00 11.42
C GLU A 32 -12.71 10.68 11.51
N LEU A 33 -12.88 9.97 12.62
CA LEU A 33 -12.42 8.60 12.82
C LEU A 33 -13.51 7.86 13.60
N CYS A 34 -14.34 7.11 12.90
CA CYS A 34 -15.36 6.27 13.53
C CYS A 34 -15.27 4.84 13.01
N TYR A 35 -15.63 3.88 13.87
CA TYR A 35 -15.67 2.48 13.53
C TYR A 35 -16.56 1.72 14.51
N GLN A 36 -17.00 0.54 14.11
CA GLN A 36 -17.68 -0.40 14.98
C GLN A 36 -17.24 -1.84 14.72
N TYR A 37 -17.25 -2.65 15.77
CA TYR A 37 -16.97 -4.09 15.71
C TYR A 37 -17.61 -4.74 14.47
N PRO A 38 -16.89 -5.59 13.71
CA PRO A 38 -15.55 -6.12 14.02
C PRO A 38 -14.37 -5.20 13.67
N LEU A 39 -14.60 -4.06 13.04
CA LEU A 39 -13.55 -3.10 12.67
C LEU A 39 -13.01 -2.36 13.90
N LYS A 40 -11.70 -2.12 13.95
CA LYS A 40 -11.03 -1.23 14.90
C LYS A 40 -10.00 -0.37 14.19
N LEU A 41 -9.98 0.93 14.47
CA LEU A 41 -9.01 1.87 13.93
C LEU A 41 -8.18 2.50 15.06
N VAL A 42 -6.88 2.64 14.85
CA VAL A 42 -5.96 3.31 15.77
C VAL A 42 -5.17 4.37 15.01
N ALA A 43 -5.21 5.62 15.48
CA ALA A 43 -4.56 6.76 14.85
C ALA A 43 -3.58 7.42 15.84
N PRO A 44 -2.27 7.14 15.77
CA PRO A 44 -1.27 7.94 16.48
C PRO A 44 -1.19 9.38 15.95
N ASP A 45 -0.51 10.25 16.71
CA ASP A 45 -0.29 11.64 16.31
C ASP A 45 0.38 11.74 14.93
N PRO A 46 -0.07 12.68 14.07
CA PRO A 46 0.53 12.87 12.75
C PRO A 46 1.95 13.40 12.87
N VAL A 47 2.78 13.08 11.87
CA VAL A 47 4.21 13.46 11.85
C VAL A 47 4.53 14.28 10.60
N PRO A 48 5.49 15.22 10.65
CA PRO A 48 5.96 15.88 9.45
C PRO A 48 6.72 14.89 8.54
N PRO A 49 6.75 15.13 7.22
CA PRO A 49 7.57 14.35 6.30
C PRO A 49 9.06 14.56 6.59
N ARG A 50 9.88 13.57 6.20
CA ARG A 50 11.33 13.63 6.44
C ARG A 50 12.05 14.73 5.67
N SER A 51 11.56 15.07 4.48
CA SER A 51 12.10 16.17 3.66
C SER A 51 12.13 17.51 4.40
N LEU A 52 11.27 17.69 5.41
CA LEU A 52 11.18 18.93 6.21
C LEU A 52 11.81 18.80 7.60
N SER A 53 12.04 17.58 8.11
CA SER A 53 12.65 17.37 9.44
C SER A 53 14.17 17.52 9.45
N GLN A 54 14.84 17.39 8.30
CA GLN A 54 16.32 17.47 8.21
C GLN A 54 16.87 18.90 8.11
N SER A 55 16.02 19.92 7.92
CA SER A 55 16.46 21.33 7.92
C SER A 55 16.91 21.83 9.30
N GLY A 56 16.80 21.03 10.37
CA GLY A 56 17.13 21.42 11.75
C GLY A 56 18.12 20.53 12.51
N SER A 57 18.74 19.53 11.87
CA SER A 57 19.68 18.64 12.56
C SER A 57 21.12 19.11 12.41
N ASN A 58 21.64 19.75 13.47
CA ASN A 58 23.04 20.14 13.66
C ASN A 58 24.01 19.02 13.27
N THR A 59 24.80 19.23 12.23
CA THR A 59 26.11 18.59 12.07
C THR A 59 27.06 19.19 13.11
N LEU A 60 27.28 18.48 14.22
CA LEU A 60 28.45 18.71 15.06
C LEU A 60 29.68 18.27 14.26
N ASN A 61 30.34 19.23 13.62
CA ASN A 61 31.61 19.00 12.98
C ASN A 61 32.69 18.89 14.07
N ILE A 62 33.37 17.75 14.13
CA ILE A 62 34.57 17.53 14.95
C ILE A 62 35.71 18.30 14.29
N ASN A 63 35.73 19.61 14.46
CA ASN A 63 36.89 20.50 14.32
C ASN A 63 36.38 21.94 14.50
N GLY A 64 36.66 22.54 15.66
CA GLY A 64 36.23 23.88 16.03
C GLY A 64 36.83 24.98 15.16
N LYS A 65 36.26 25.19 13.97
CA LYS A 65 36.47 26.38 13.14
C LYS A 65 35.14 26.90 12.60
N LYS A 66 34.79 28.13 13.00
CA LYS A 66 33.72 28.91 12.39
C LYS A 66 34.20 29.36 11.00
N GLU A 67 33.59 28.84 9.94
CA GLU A 67 33.65 29.46 8.63
C GLU A 67 32.35 30.22 8.38
N SER A 68 32.49 31.54 8.25
CA SER A 68 31.46 32.45 7.77
C SER A 68 31.51 32.48 6.25
N HIS A 69 30.60 31.77 5.59
CA HIS A 69 30.27 32.02 4.20
C HIS A 69 28.85 32.54 4.07
N SER A 70 28.76 33.73 3.50
CA SER A 70 27.56 34.51 3.24
C SER A 70 26.72 33.92 2.11
N SER A 71 25.41 33.82 2.41
CA SER A 71 24.27 34.00 1.51
C SER A 71 24.13 33.06 0.30
N SER A 72 23.28 32.05 0.45
CA SER A 72 22.11 31.96 -0.43
C SER A 72 20.88 32.34 0.42
N VAL A 73 20.07 33.22 -0.14
CA VAL A 73 18.91 33.85 0.48
C VAL A 73 17.91 32.76 0.86
N GLY A 74 17.78 32.48 2.16
CA GLY A 74 16.65 31.73 2.69
C GLY A 74 15.38 32.51 2.37
N SER A 75 14.50 31.92 1.57
CA SER A 75 13.17 32.46 1.35
C SER A 75 12.47 32.60 2.70
N ALA A 76 12.13 33.83 3.04
CA ALA A 76 11.33 34.18 4.19
C ALA A 76 9.95 33.49 4.12
N HIS A 77 9.45 33.08 5.30
CA HIS A 77 8.05 32.74 5.59
C HIS A 77 7.27 32.03 4.47
N ASP A 78 7.33 30.70 4.46
CA ASP A 78 6.16 29.95 4.01
C ASP A 78 5.14 29.95 5.18
N PRO A 79 3.97 30.60 5.06
CA PRO A 79 2.98 30.66 6.13
C PRO A 79 2.23 29.33 6.34
N HIS A 80 2.53 28.30 5.54
CA HIS A 80 1.83 27.03 5.57
C HIS A 80 2.55 26.01 6.47
N PRO A 81 1.83 25.35 7.40
CA PRO A 81 2.41 24.28 8.21
C PRO A 81 2.89 23.14 7.30
N PRO A 82 3.97 22.43 7.67
CA PRO A 82 4.48 21.31 6.87
C PRO A 82 3.38 20.26 6.67
N PRO A 83 3.25 19.66 5.46
CA PRO A 83 2.17 18.71 5.17
C PRO A 83 2.26 17.49 6.08
N LEU A 84 1.37 17.41 7.07
CA LEU A 84 1.37 16.33 8.05
C LEU A 84 0.98 14.99 7.43
N VAL A 85 1.72 13.95 7.78
CA VAL A 85 1.41 12.56 7.42
C VAL A 85 0.64 11.92 8.55
N HIS A 86 -0.61 11.56 8.28
CA HIS A 86 -1.44 10.80 9.20
C HIS A 86 -1.17 9.32 9.03
N THR A 87 -1.10 8.57 10.14
CA THR A 87 -0.99 7.12 10.10
C THR A 87 -2.19 6.53 10.81
N ILE A 88 -2.85 5.56 10.17
CA ILE A 88 -3.97 4.83 10.74
C ILE A 88 -3.71 3.35 10.58
N PHE A 89 -3.80 2.63 11.69
CA PHE A 89 -3.78 1.17 11.71
C PHE A 89 -5.21 0.65 11.58
N LEU A 90 -5.42 -0.21 10.59
CA LEU A 90 -6.60 -1.01 10.35
C LEU A 90 -6.47 -2.33 11.11
N LEU A 91 -7.42 -2.62 11.99
CA LEU A 91 -7.44 -3.84 12.79
C LEU A 91 -8.82 -4.48 12.76
N THR A 92 -8.84 -5.77 13.07
CA THR A 92 -10.06 -6.53 13.34
C THR A 92 -10.07 -6.98 14.79
N TYR A 93 -11.21 -6.85 15.44
CA TYR A 93 -11.39 -7.30 16.81
C TYR A 93 -11.25 -8.82 16.89
N GLY A 94 -10.52 -9.34 17.88
CA GLY A 94 -10.22 -10.78 17.95
C GLY A 94 -9.10 -11.24 17.01
N GLY A 95 -8.42 -10.30 16.32
CA GLY A 95 -7.22 -10.57 15.54
C GLY A 95 -7.47 -11.21 14.17
N GLY A 96 -8.72 -11.18 13.68
CA GLY A 96 -9.09 -11.65 12.34
C GLY A 96 -10.58 -11.50 12.07
N ILE A 97 -10.98 -11.90 10.87
CA ILE A 97 -12.36 -11.87 10.36
C ILE A 97 -12.95 -13.27 10.54
N VAL A 98 -14.13 -13.37 11.16
CA VAL A 98 -14.84 -14.64 11.36
C VAL A 98 -15.99 -14.80 10.36
N ALA A 99 -16.61 -15.98 10.34
CA ALA A 99 -17.64 -16.35 9.36
C ALA A 99 -18.81 -15.35 9.32
N GLY A 100 -19.07 -14.79 8.14
CA GLY A 100 -20.15 -13.84 7.90
C GLY A 100 -19.86 -12.39 8.34
N ASP A 101 -18.70 -12.12 8.92
CA ASP A 101 -18.28 -10.74 9.19
C ASP A 101 -18.23 -9.92 7.90
N THR A 102 -18.70 -8.69 7.96
CA THR A 102 -18.58 -7.71 6.89
C THR A 102 -17.94 -6.45 7.45
N VAL A 103 -16.87 -5.99 6.83
CA VAL A 103 -16.19 -4.73 7.16
C VAL A 103 -16.38 -3.77 5.98
N ASP A 104 -16.90 -2.58 6.26
CA ASP A 104 -17.12 -1.52 5.28
C ASP A 104 -16.41 -0.25 5.74
N LEU A 105 -15.30 0.10 5.09
CA LEU A 105 -14.50 1.28 5.43
C LEU A 105 -14.60 2.33 4.33
N HIS A 106 -15.07 3.53 4.69
CA HIS A 106 -15.03 4.69 3.79
C HIS A 106 -13.94 5.67 4.21
N ILE A 107 -13.07 6.04 3.28
CA ILE A 107 -11.96 6.96 3.49
C ILE A 107 -12.16 8.16 2.57
N ARG A 108 -12.04 9.37 3.10
CA ARG A 108 -12.01 10.59 2.32
C ARG A 108 -10.75 11.39 2.64
N LEU A 109 -9.96 11.64 1.60
CA LEU A 109 -8.73 12.42 1.69
C LEU A 109 -8.94 13.72 0.93
N SER A 110 -9.07 14.84 1.66
CA SER A 110 -9.10 16.18 1.10
C SER A 110 -7.82 16.50 0.32
N PRO A 111 -7.82 17.55 -0.52
CA PRO A 111 -6.65 17.92 -1.31
C PRO A 111 -5.36 17.97 -0.49
N ASP A 112 -4.24 17.58 -1.10
CA ASP A 112 -2.89 17.65 -0.51
C ASP A 112 -2.66 16.93 0.83
N THR A 113 -3.66 16.17 1.33
CA THR A 113 -3.52 15.36 2.55
C THR A 113 -2.77 14.05 2.28
N ARG A 114 -2.08 13.51 3.30
CA ARG A 114 -1.31 12.26 3.20
C ARG A 114 -1.72 11.26 4.28
N LEU A 115 -2.05 10.03 3.86
CA LEU A 115 -2.43 8.94 4.75
C LEU A 115 -1.55 7.71 4.53
N ASN A 116 -0.91 7.25 5.60
CA ASN A 116 -0.43 5.87 5.76
C ASN A 116 -1.57 5.02 6.32
N LEU A 117 -2.03 4.04 5.55
CA LEU A 117 -2.96 3.02 6.02
C LEU A 117 -2.20 1.71 6.16
N LEU A 118 -2.13 1.19 7.38
CA LEU A 118 -1.32 0.03 7.77
C LEU A 118 -2.17 -0.95 8.55
N THR A 119 -1.66 -2.14 8.86
CA THR A 119 -2.29 -3.09 9.78
C THR A 119 -1.39 -3.36 10.98
N GLN A 120 -1.92 -4.06 11.99
CA GLN A 120 -1.12 -4.59 13.10
C GLN A 120 -1.00 -6.11 12.97
N GLY A 121 -0.15 -6.56 12.03
CA GLY A 121 -0.01 -7.96 11.67
C GLY A 121 -1.03 -8.41 10.64
N SER A 122 -0.84 -9.63 10.12
CA SER A 122 -1.69 -10.22 9.09
C SER A 122 -3.16 -10.25 9.48
N THR A 123 -4.03 -9.81 8.57
CA THR A 123 -5.47 -10.02 8.67
C THR A 123 -5.76 -11.51 8.50
N LYS A 124 -6.08 -12.17 9.61
CA LYS A 124 -6.43 -13.60 9.61
C LYS A 124 -7.87 -13.77 9.16
N ILE A 125 -8.13 -14.67 8.21
CA ILE A 125 -9.49 -15.06 7.88
C ILE A 125 -9.74 -16.44 8.49
N PHE A 126 -10.65 -16.49 9.46
CA PHE A 126 -10.98 -17.74 10.13
C PHE A 126 -11.88 -18.62 9.26
N LYS A 127 -11.91 -19.91 9.60
CA LYS A 127 -12.80 -20.87 8.96
C LYS A 127 -14.26 -20.44 9.06
N THR A 128 -15.03 -20.78 8.05
CA THR A 128 -16.49 -20.66 8.04
C THR A 128 -17.11 -22.06 8.14
N PRO A 129 -18.35 -22.23 8.66
CA PRO A 129 -19.03 -23.52 8.67
C PRO A 129 -19.60 -23.93 7.30
N ASP A 130 -19.76 -22.98 6.38
CA ASP A 130 -20.34 -23.18 5.05
C ASP A 130 -19.57 -22.34 4.02
N PRO A 131 -19.08 -22.92 2.90
CA PRO A 131 -18.39 -22.16 1.84
C PRO A 131 -19.23 -21.05 1.21
N LEU A 132 -20.56 -21.10 1.36
CA LEU A 132 -21.48 -20.05 0.92
C LEU A 132 -21.62 -18.90 1.94
N LEU A 133 -21.22 -19.10 3.19
CA LEU A 133 -21.15 -18.05 4.21
C LEU A 133 -19.81 -17.32 4.09
N ILE A 134 -19.79 -16.35 3.19
CA ILE A 134 -18.61 -15.55 2.82
C ILE A 134 -18.47 -14.37 3.79
N SER A 135 -17.24 -14.12 4.24
CA SER A 135 -16.89 -12.89 4.95
C SER A 135 -16.39 -11.83 3.96
N HIS A 136 -16.65 -10.56 4.25
CA HIS A 136 -16.42 -9.46 3.33
C HIS A 136 -15.56 -8.35 3.94
N GLN A 137 -14.67 -7.78 3.14
CA GLN A 137 -14.02 -6.50 3.44
C GLN A 137 -14.13 -5.59 2.23
N HIS A 138 -14.80 -4.46 2.40
CA HIS A 138 -14.98 -3.44 1.38
C HIS A 138 -14.36 -2.14 1.85
N MET A 139 -13.47 -1.57 1.04
CA MET A 139 -12.88 -0.26 1.28
C MET A 139 -13.19 0.67 0.13
N GLU A 140 -13.74 1.84 0.41
CA GLU A 140 -13.91 2.92 -0.55
C GLU A 140 -13.05 4.11 -0.19
N VAL A 141 -12.31 4.65 -1.15
CA VAL A 141 -11.44 5.81 -0.93
C VAL A 141 -11.82 6.91 -1.91
N ASP A 142 -12.21 8.07 -1.41
CA ASP A 142 -12.32 9.31 -2.17
C ASP A 142 -11.01 10.09 -2.05
N LEU A 143 -10.22 10.07 -3.12
CA LEU A 143 -8.93 10.72 -3.22
C LEU A 143 -9.08 12.02 -4.03
N HIS A 144 -8.98 13.16 -3.37
CA HIS A 144 -9.03 14.48 -4.02
C HIS A 144 -7.67 14.87 -4.64
N PRO A 145 -7.62 15.90 -5.51
CA PRO A 145 -6.37 16.36 -6.14
C PRO A 145 -5.25 16.64 -5.13
N GLY A 146 -4.02 16.22 -5.44
CA GLY A 146 -2.85 16.37 -4.58
C GLY A 146 -2.79 15.38 -3.41
N ALA A 147 -3.93 14.79 -3.01
CA ALA A 147 -3.98 13.84 -1.90
C ALA A 147 -3.19 12.56 -2.20
N ALA A 148 -2.72 11.92 -1.12
CA ALA A 148 -1.86 10.75 -1.21
C ALA A 148 -2.29 9.64 -0.24
N LEU A 149 -2.52 8.44 -0.79
CA LEU A 149 -2.73 7.21 -0.03
C LEU A 149 -1.53 6.27 -0.21
N LEU A 150 -0.90 5.92 0.90
CA LEU A 150 0.02 4.80 1.02
C LEU A 150 -0.67 3.69 1.81
N TYR A 151 -1.15 2.66 1.12
CA TYR A 151 -1.76 1.48 1.71
C TYR A 151 -0.80 0.28 1.59
N LEU A 152 -0.01 0.06 2.65
CA LEU A 152 0.96 -1.03 2.75
C LEU A 152 0.62 -1.89 4.00
N PRO A 153 -0.45 -2.70 3.94
CA PRO A 153 -0.82 -3.59 5.04
C PRO A 153 0.12 -4.81 5.12
N ASP A 154 0.04 -5.56 6.20
CA ASP A 154 0.50 -6.96 6.24
C ASP A 154 -0.33 -7.83 5.27
N PRO A 155 0.20 -8.97 4.78
CA PRO A 155 -0.56 -9.87 3.91
C PRO A 155 -1.77 -10.46 4.61
N VAL A 156 -2.84 -10.64 3.85
CA VAL A 156 -3.99 -11.42 4.30
C VAL A 156 -3.56 -12.87 4.47
N GLN A 157 -4.02 -13.51 5.54
CA GLN A 157 -3.73 -14.91 5.85
C GLN A 157 -5.04 -15.69 5.97
N PRO A 158 -5.56 -16.25 4.87
CA PRO A 158 -6.73 -17.10 4.91
C PRO A 158 -6.38 -18.45 5.54
N PHE A 159 -7.16 -18.87 6.53
CA PHE A 159 -6.99 -20.18 7.13
C PHE A 159 -7.71 -21.24 6.30
N ARG A 160 -7.37 -22.51 6.52
CA ARG A 160 -8.15 -23.64 6.02
C ARG A 160 -9.66 -23.43 6.24
N GLU A 161 -10.45 -23.81 5.24
CA GLU A 161 -11.91 -23.74 5.24
C GLU A 161 -12.45 -22.31 5.45
N SER A 162 -11.74 -21.28 4.99
CA SER A 162 -12.27 -19.89 4.95
C SER A 162 -12.82 -19.54 3.57
N ALA A 163 -13.78 -18.60 3.52
CA ALA A 163 -14.34 -18.05 2.28
C ALA A 163 -14.40 -16.53 2.43
N PHE A 164 -13.68 -15.80 1.57
CA PHE A 164 -13.48 -14.36 1.76
C PHE A 164 -13.42 -13.57 0.46
N VAL A 165 -14.05 -12.38 0.48
CA VAL A 165 -14.02 -11.41 -0.61
C VAL A 165 -13.55 -10.06 -0.09
N GLN A 166 -12.46 -9.56 -0.67
CA GLN A 166 -11.96 -8.21 -0.47
C GLN A 166 -12.20 -7.35 -1.71
N LYS A 167 -12.66 -6.12 -1.50
CA LYS A 167 -12.84 -5.14 -2.57
C LYS A 167 -12.34 -3.76 -2.14
N ASN A 168 -11.34 -3.24 -2.85
CA ASN A 168 -10.82 -1.89 -2.68
C ASN A 168 -11.24 -1.03 -3.87
N VAL A 169 -12.03 0.02 -3.64
CA VAL A 169 -12.49 0.97 -4.65
C VAL A 169 -11.89 2.34 -4.37
N VAL A 170 -10.98 2.80 -5.21
CA VAL A 170 -10.42 4.15 -5.14
C VAL A 170 -11.08 5.02 -6.20
N ARG A 171 -11.52 6.22 -5.81
CA ARG A 171 -12.14 7.22 -6.68
C ARG A 171 -11.25 8.46 -6.70
N PHE A 172 -10.74 8.80 -7.87
CA PHE A 172 -10.10 10.08 -8.14
C PHE A 172 -11.20 11.11 -8.36
N VAL A 173 -11.43 11.97 -7.38
CA VAL A 173 -12.54 12.94 -7.36
C VAL A 173 -12.12 14.22 -8.06
N GLY A 174 -12.85 14.63 -9.11
CA GLY A 174 -12.44 15.74 -9.98
C GLY A 174 -11.51 15.30 -11.11
N TYR A 175 -11.61 14.04 -11.53
CA TYR A 175 -10.72 13.45 -12.53
C TYR A 175 -10.92 14.11 -13.91
N GLY A 176 -9.84 14.65 -14.47
CA GLY A 176 -9.83 15.36 -15.75
C GLY A 176 -9.35 16.81 -15.65
N ASP A 177 -9.33 17.37 -14.44
CA ASP A 177 -8.62 18.62 -14.13
C ASP A 177 -7.15 18.27 -13.83
N ASP A 178 -6.18 19.16 -14.07
CA ASP A 178 -4.71 18.96 -13.94
C ASP A 178 -4.22 18.58 -12.51
N GLY A 179 -5.10 18.11 -11.64
CA GLY A 179 -4.81 17.59 -10.31
C GLY A 179 -4.14 16.21 -10.32
N GLY A 180 -2.91 16.12 -9.83
CA GLY A 180 -2.22 14.85 -9.63
C GLY A 180 -2.79 14.05 -8.46
N TYR A 181 -3.09 12.76 -8.65
CA TYR A 181 -3.56 11.84 -7.61
C TYR A 181 -2.43 10.87 -7.23
N ASN A 182 -2.16 10.69 -5.92
CA ASN A 182 -1.04 9.85 -5.48
C ASN A 182 -1.56 8.58 -4.79
N LEU A 183 -1.24 7.42 -5.36
CA LEU A 183 -1.72 6.13 -4.87
C LEU A 183 -0.60 5.09 -4.87
N CYS A 184 -0.42 4.44 -3.73
CA CYS A 184 0.36 3.23 -3.57
C CYS A 184 -0.46 2.21 -2.78
N ILE A 185 -0.76 1.05 -3.38
CA ILE A 185 -1.48 -0.06 -2.73
C ILE A 185 -0.66 -1.33 -2.88
N CYS A 186 -0.33 -2.01 -1.79
CA CYS A 186 0.11 -3.40 -1.83
C CYS A 186 -1.05 -4.31 -1.41
N ASP A 187 -1.59 -5.05 -2.37
CA ASP A 187 -2.58 -6.10 -2.11
C ASP A 187 -1.92 -7.46 -2.24
N TRP A 188 -1.92 -8.22 -1.15
CA TRP A 188 -1.19 -9.47 -1.06
C TRP A 188 -1.81 -10.47 -0.09
N VAL A 189 -1.68 -11.73 -0.46
CA VAL A 189 -2.29 -12.87 0.23
C VAL A 189 -1.28 -13.99 0.36
N SER A 190 -1.20 -14.57 1.55
CA SER A 190 -0.41 -15.76 1.83
C SER A 190 -1.23 -17.04 1.65
N GLY A 191 -0.57 -18.18 1.45
CA GLY A 191 -1.19 -19.50 1.36
C GLY A 191 -1.75 -20.03 2.69
N GLY A 192 -1.85 -19.21 3.73
CA GLY A 192 -2.36 -19.60 5.04
C GLY A 192 -1.24 -19.86 6.05
N ARG A 193 -1.42 -20.88 6.89
CA ARG A 193 -0.55 -21.16 8.03
C ARG A 193 0.44 -22.28 7.72
N GLY A 194 1.56 -21.94 7.07
CA GLY A 194 2.62 -22.90 6.73
C GLY A 194 3.11 -23.71 7.94
N ALA A 195 3.29 -23.07 9.10
CA ALA A 195 3.68 -23.75 10.36
C ALA A 195 2.63 -24.77 10.89
N ARG A 196 1.40 -24.76 10.36
CA ARG A 196 0.34 -25.74 10.66
C ARG A 196 0.07 -26.70 9.48
N GLY A 197 0.94 -26.69 8.47
CA GLY A 197 0.79 -27.48 7.25
C GLY A 197 -0.33 -26.98 6.32
N GLU A 198 -0.79 -25.75 6.49
CA GLU A 198 -1.81 -25.17 5.61
C GLU A 198 -1.16 -24.48 4.40
N ASN A 199 -1.66 -24.78 3.19
CA ASN A 199 -1.15 -24.27 1.93
C ASN A 199 -2.27 -24.12 0.88
N TRP A 200 -2.99 -23.00 0.91
CA TRP A 200 -4.14 -22.71 0.05
C TRP A 200 -5.38 -23.60 0.36
N ASP A 201 -5.51 -24.07 1.61
CA ASP A 201 -6.62 -24.92 2.10
C ASP A 201 -7.96 -24.18 2.36
N PHE A 202 -8.07 -22.91 2.00
CA PHE A 202 -9.33 -22.16 2.11
C PHE A 202 -10.32 -22.60 1.02
N TRP A 203 -11.61 -22.31 1.18
CA TRP A 203 -12.60 -22.57 0.14
C TRP A 203 -12.53 -21.56 -1.00
N SER A 204 -12.42 -20.27 -0.67
CA SER A 204 -12.26 -19.22 -1.67
C SER A 204 -11.57 -17.98 -1.10
N TYR A 205 -10.79 -17.32 -1.95
CA TYR A 205 -10.26 -15.99 -1.70
C TYR A 205 -10.39 -15.18 -2.98
N GLU A 206 -11.10 -14.05 -2.89
CA GLU A 206 -11.19 -13.09 -3.97
C GLU A 206 -10.69 -11.73 -3.49
N SER A 207 -9.77 -11.11 -4.23
CA SER A 207 -9.42 -9.71 -4.02
C SER A 207 -9.59 -8.92 -5.30
N ARG A 208 -10.21 -7.74 -5.19
CA ARG A 208 -10.43 -6.84 -6.32
C ARG A 208 -10.03 -5.42 -5.97
N ASN A 209 -9.16 -4.84 -6.80
CA ASN A 209 -8.82 -3.43 -6.74
C ASN A 209 -9.42 -2.73 -7.95
N GLU A 210 -10.20 -1.67 -7.74
CA GLU A 210 -10.76 -0.84 -8.81
C GLU A 210 -10.44 0.63 -8.57
N ILE A 211 -9.85 1.27 -9.58
CA ILE A 211 -9.55 2.70 -9.55
C ILE A 211 -10.42 3.38 -10.60
N TRP A 212 -11.19 4.37 -10.17
CA TRP A 212 -12.16 5.08 -10.99
C TRP A 212 -11.85 6.57 -11.05
N GLY A 213 -11.90 7.15 -12.24
CA GLY A 213 -11.98 8.59 -12.43
C GLY A 213 -13.42 9.06 -12.29
N VAL A 214 -13.67 9.98 -11.36
CA VAL A 214 -14.99 10.59 -11.15
C VAL A 214 -14.89 12.07 -11.49
N PRO A 215 -15.65 12.58 -12.47
CA PRO A 215 -15.62 14.00 -12.83
C PRO A 215 -16.08 14.86 -11.65
N SER A 216 -15.77 16.15 -11.69
CA SER A 216 -16.28 17.07 -10.67
C SER A 216 -17.80 17.20 -10.83
N SER A 217 -18.53 17.36 -9.73
CA SER A 217 -19.97 17.65 -9.77
C SER A 217 -20.21 19.15 -9.98
N THR A 218 -19.52 19.76 -10.96
CA THR A 218 -19.77 21.14 -11.37
C THR A 218 -20.91 21.18 -12.38
N PRO A 219 -21.72 22.27 -12.42
CA PRO A 219 -22.78 22.43 -13.40
C PRO A 219 -22.30 22.32 -14.86
N ASP A 220 -21.04 22.66 -15.12
CA ASP A 220 -20.43 22.56 -16.45
C ASP A 220 -20.06 21.11 -16.81
N ASP A 221 -19.62 20.30 -15.84
CA ASP A 221 -19.35 18.87 -16.04
C ASP A 221 -20.63 18.06 -16.30
N GLU A 222 -21.73 18.43 -15.65
CA GLU A 222 -23.05 17.84 -15.92
C GLU A 222 -23.55 18.16 -17.34
N LYS A 223 -23.35 19.40 -17.81
CA LYS A 223 -23.67 19.80 -19.19
C LYS A 223 -22.77 19.13 -20.22
N ALA A 224 -21.50 18.89 -19.89
CA ALA A 224 -20.54 18.18 -20.75
C ALA A 224 -20.77 16.65 -20.80
N GLY A 225 -21.66 16.12 -19.95
CA GLY A 225 -21.99 14.69 -19.92
C GLY A 225 -20.81 13.81 -19.49
N LYS A 226 -19.85 14.35 -18.72
CA LYS A 226 -18.72 13.56 -18.22
C LYS A 226 -19.23 12.44 -17.31
N LYS A 227 -18.79 11.20 -17.55
CA LYS A 227 -19.19 10.02 -16.79
C LYS A 227 -18.03 9.46 -15.99
N LYS A 228 -18.35 8.78 -14.89
CA LYS A 228 -17.40 7.95 -14.14
C LYS A 228 -16.74 6.93 -15.08
N ARG A 229 -15.41 6.83 -15.03
CA ARG A 229 -14.59 5.95 -15.89
C ARG A 229 -13.75 5.00 -15.05
N LEU A 230 -13.72 3.72 -15.41
CA LEU A 230 -12.78 2.75 -14.83
C LEU A 230 -11.39 2.98 -15.44
N LEU A 231 -10.39 3.24 -14.60
CA LEU A 231 -9.01 3.50 -15.02
C LEU A 231 -8.15 2.24 -14.89
N LEU A 232 -8.32 1.52 -13.77
CA LEU A 232 -7.60 0.28 -13.50
C LEU A 232 -8.51 -0.70 -12.77
N ARG A 233 -8.41 -1.98 -13.14
CA ARG A 233 -8.96 -3.10 -12.38
C ARG A 233 -7.91 -4.20 -12.29
N ASP A 234 -7.64 -4.64 -11.06
CA ASP A 234 -6.90 -5.87 -10.78
C ASP A 234 -7.83 -6.83 -10.02
N ASN A 235 -7.75 -8.12 -10.36
CA ASN A 235 -8.62 -9.15 -9.80
C ASN A 235 -7.82 -10.42 -9.57
N LEU A 236 -7.72 -10.85 -8.31
CA LEU A 236 -7.08 -12.08 -7.88
C LEU A 236 -8.17 -13.02 -7.38
N LEU A 237 -8.41 -14.11 -8.12
CA LEU A 237 -9.38 -15.14 -7.76
C LEU A 237 -8.62 -16.43 -7.46
N LEU A 238 -8.69 -16.87 -6.22
CA LEU A 238 -8.07 -18.11 -5.76
C LEU A 238 -9.17 -19.04 -5.26
N HIS A 239 -9.28 -20.18 -5.92
CA HIS A 239 -10.21 -21.24 -5.54
C HIS A 239 -9.47 -22.57 -5.69
N PRO A 240 -9.51 -23.49 -4.71
CA PRO A 240 -8.75 -24.74 -4.77
C PRO A 240 -8.98 -25.58 -6.03
N SER A 241 -10.17 -25.49 -6.65
CA SER A 241 -10.45 -26.19 -7.92
C SER A 241 -9.78 -25.56 -9.16
N VAL A 242 -9.39 -24.29 -9.08
CA VAL A 242 -8.70 -23.54 -10.15
C VAL A 242 -7.18 -23.55 -9.91
N LEU A 243 -6.77 -23.72 -8.65
CA LEU A 243 -5.39 -23.91 -8.29
C LEU A 243 -4.92 -25.31 -8.70
N PRO A 244 -3.74 -25.44 -9.33
CA PRO A 244 -3.19 -26.76 -9.60
C PRO A 244 -2.94 -27.47 -8.24
N ALA A 245 -3.09 -28.80 -8.21
CA ALA A 245 -3.15 -29.60 -6.97
C ALA A 245 -2.10 -29.18 -5.92
N HIS A 246 -2.41 -29.29 -4.62
CA HIS A 246 -1.58 -28.87 -3.47
C HIS A 246 -0.05 -29.08 -3.59
N GLN A 247 0.38 -30.12 -4.31
CA GLN A 247 1.80 -30.45 -4.58
C GLN A 247 2.47 -29.59 -5.67
N SER A 248 1.75 -28.69 -6.34
CA SER A 248 2.18 -27.93 -7.53
C SER A 248 2.08 -26.41 -7.38
N GLN A 249 1.72 -25.92 -6.19
CA GLN A 249 1.82 -24.51 -5.83
C GLN A 249 3.23 -24.25 -5.25
N PRO A 250 4.22 -23.79 -6.04
CA PRO A 250 5.52 -23.47 -5.46
C PRO A 250 5.41 -22.25 -4.53
N TYR A 251 4.48 -21.33 -4.79
CA TYR A 251 4.39 -20.03 -4.12
C TYR A 251 3.51 -20.07 -2.87
N THR A 252 3.96 -19.37 -1.82
CA THR A 252 3.27 -19.22 -0.54
C THR A 252 2.74 -17.80 -0.33
N ILE A 253 3.04 -16.88 -1.24
CA ILE A 253 2.51 -15.52 -1.26
C ILE A 253 2.37 -15.01 -2.70
N TYR A 254 1.29 -14.26 -2.95
CA TYR A 254 1.11 -13.45 -4.14
C TYR A 254 0.89 -12.00 -3.73
N ALA A 255 1.54 -11.06 -4.42
CA ALA A 255 1.30 -9.63 -4.23
C ALA A 255 1.14 -8.87 -5.55
N THR A 256 0.31 -7.84 -5.52
CA THR A 256 0.21 -6.80 -6.54
C THR A 256 0.42 -5.45 -5.86
N LEU A 257 1.49 -4.75 -6.25
CA LEU A 257 1.73 -3.36 -5.91
C LEU A 257 1.22 -2.47 -7.05
N ILE A 258 0.34 -1.53 -6.72
CA ILE A 258 -0.25 -0.56 -7.65
C ILE A 258 0.32 0.82 -7.31
N LEU A 259 1.03 1.43 -8.25
CA LEU A 259 1.64 2.76 -8.10
C LEU A 259 1.04 3.75 -9.11
N HIS A 260 0.72 4.95 -8.65
CA HIS A 260 0.23 6.04 -9.50
C HIS A 260 0.55 7.41 -8.88
N GLY A 261 0.82 8.38 -9.75
CA GLY A 261 0.96 9.78 -9.37
C GLY A 261 2.40 10.24 -9.17
N PRO A 262 2.62 11.57 -9.13
CA PRO A 262 3.96 12.14 -9.07
C PRO A 262 4.74 11.72 -7.82
N LEU A 263 4.11 11.62 -6.65
CA LEU A 263 4.79 11.20 -5.41
C LEU A 263 5.34 9.76 -5.45
N PHE A 264 4.75 8.89 -6.28
CA PHE A 264 5.17 7.50 -6.42
C PHE A 264 5.87 7.21 -7.75
N SER A 265 6.00 8.22 -8.62
CA SER A 265 6.71 8.08 -9.89
C SER A 265 8.19 7.72 -9.76
N PRO A 266 8.96 8.21 -8.76
CA PRO A 266 10.34 7.78 -8.54
C PRO A 266 10.42 6.28 -8.22
N LEU A 267 9.60 5.80 -7.27
CA LEU A 267 9.49 4.39 -6.93
C LEU A 267 9.04 3.54 -8.13
N ALA A 268 8.04 3.99 -8.88
CA ALA A 268 7.55 3.28 -10.06
C ALA A 268 8.63 3.12 -11.13
N ASN A 269 9.40 4.18 -11.39
CA ASN A 269 10.51 4.14 -12.33
C ASN A 269 11.63 3.23 -11.81
N HIS A 270 11.93 3.25 -10.51
CA HIS A 270 12.89 2.34 -9.91
C HIS A 270 12.53 0.87 -10.15
N PHE A 271 11.28 0.46 -9.91
CA PHE A 271 10.84 -0.91 -10.23
C PHE A 271 10.97 -1.25 -11.72
N LEU A 272 10.60 -0.33 -12.62
CA LEU A 272 10.71 -0.57 -14.05
C LEU A 272 12.18 -0.71 -14.47
N ASP A 273 13.05 0.19 -14.01
CA ASP A 273 14.49 0.16 -14.30
C ASP A 273 15.13 -1.14 -13.79
N GLU A 274 14.88 -1.51 -12.53
CA GLU A 274 15.39 -2.74 -11.95
C GLU A 274 14.86 -3.99 -12.67
N PHE A 275 13.60 -3.96 -13.13
CA PHE A 275 13.02 -5.06 -13.90
C PHE A 275 13.69 -5.22 -15.27
N THR A 276 14.01 -4.12 -15.97
CA THR A 276 14.72 -4.19 -17.26
C THR A 276 16.12 -4.77 -17.16
N LEU A 277 16.73 -4.67 -15.96
CA LEU A 277 18.07 -5.14 -15.66
C LEU A 277 18.10 -6.57 -15.08
N LEU A 278 16.95 -7.24 -14.98
CA LEU A 278 16.92 -8.65 -14.62
C LEU A 278 17.56 -9.51 -15.73
N PRO A 279 18.34 -10.54 -15.37
CA PRO A 279 18.88 -11.47 -16.35
C PRO A 279 17.74 -12.10 -17.16
N ARG A 280 17.78 -11.97 -18.49
CA ARG A 280 16.77 -12.62 -19.34
C ARG A 280 16.95 -14.14 -19.24
N LEU A 281 15.84 -14.87 -19.16
CA LEU A 281 15.84 -16.33 -19.24
C LEU A 281 16.52 -16.76 -20.56
N GLY A 282 17.65 -17.46 -20.47
CA GLY A 282 18.37 -18.02 -21.62
C GLY A 282 19.53 -17.19 -22.19
N SER A 283 19.81 -15.99 -21.68
CA SER A 283 21.05 -15.29 -22.06
C SER A 283 22.26 -16.01 -21.45
N ARG A 284 23.06 -16.68 -22.30
CA ARG A 284 24.40 -17.14 -21.93
C ARG A 284 25.29 -15.92 -21.73
N ASN A 285 25.91 -15.82 -20.55
CA ASN A 285 27.02 -14.90 -20.34
C ASN A 285 28.24 -15.49 -21.06
N TRP A 286 28.62 -14.88 -22.20
CA TRP A 286 29.77 -15.30 -23.00
C TRP A 286 31.10 -14.64 -22.54
N ASP A 287 31.05 -13.71 -21.59
CA ASP A 287 32.21 -12.97 -21.07
C ASP A 287 32.70 -13.53 -19.73
N SER A 288 33.17 -14.78 -19.69
CA SER A 288 33.76 -15.36 -18.48
C SER A 288 35.21 -14.95 -18.20
N ASP A 289 35.89 -14.29 -19.16
CA ASP A 289 37.35 -14.09 -19.12
C ASP A 289 37.79 -12.62 -19.04
N GLN A 290 36.88 -11.67 -18.81
CA GLN A 290 37.25 -10.26 -18.58
C GLN A 290 37.24 -9.92 -17.09
N ILE A 291 38.27 -9.20 -16.63
CA ILE A 291 38.32 -8.61 -15.28
C ILE A 291 37.06 -7.73 -15.14
N PRO A 292 36.13 -8.05 -14.21
CA PRO A 292 34.92 -7.27 -14.06
C PRO A 292 35.29 -5.82 -13.74
N PRO A 293 34.72 -4.81 -14.43
CA PRO A 293 34.88 -3.43 -14.03
C PRO A 293 34.42 -3.25 -12.57
N GLU A 294 35.05 -2.31 -11.86
CA GLU A 294 34.71 -2.06 -10.46
C GLU A 294 33.26 -1.56 -10.36
N LEU A 295 32.38 -2.41 -9.84
CA LEU A 295 30.95 -2.12 -9.74
C LEU A 295 30.71 -0.92 -8.82
N SER A 296 29.83 -0.01 -9.25
CA SER A 296 29.32 1.06 -8.39
C SER A 296 28.60 0.49 -7.17
N VAL A 297 28.42 1.31 -6.13
CA VAL A 297 27.68 0.89 -4.91
C VAL A 297 26.26 0.43 -5.25
N LYS A 298 25.59 1.09 -6.20
CA LYS A 298 24.24 0.71 -6.65
C LYS A 298 24.24 -0.63 -7.38
N GLU A 299 25.23 -0.90 -8.22
CA GLU A 299 25.34 -2.18 -8.93
C GLU A 299 25.70 -3.34 -7.99
N LYS A 300 26.55 -3.09 -6.97
CA LYS A 300 26.84 -4.08 -5.92
C LYS A 300 25.57 -4.47 -5.16
N ARG A 301 24.79 -3.48 -4.69
CA ARG A 301 23.50 -3.71 -4.01
C ARG A 301 22.50 -4.46 -4.89
N ARG A 302 22.37 -4.06 -6.16
CA ARG A 302 21.52 -4.77 -7.14
C ARG A 302 21.93 -6.23 -7.28
N LYS A 303 23.23 -6.50 -7.43
CA LYS A 303 23.75 -7.86 -7.58
C LYS A 303 23.44 -8.71 -6.34
N GLU A 304 23.69 -8.18 -5.14
CA GLU A 304 23.37 -8.84 -3.87
C GLU A 304 21.86 -9.13 -3.75
N ARG A 305 21.02 -8.18 -4.16
CA ARG A 305 19.55 -8.35 -4.18
C ARG A 305 19.11 -9.41 -5.18
N GLN A 306 19.61 -9.41 -6.41
CA GLN A 306 19.29 -10.44 -7.42
C GLN A 306 19.78 -11.84 -6.98
N GLU A 307 20.92 -11.93 -6.30
CA GLU A 307 21.38 -13.18 -5.69
C GLU A 307 20.42 -13.65 -4.59
N LYS A 308 19.91 -12.73 -3.75
CA LYS A 308 18.88 -13.03 -2.73
C LYS A 308 17.57 -13.48 -3.39
N GLU A 309 17.09 -12.77 -4.41
CA GLU A 309 15.89 -13.15 -5.19
C GLU A 309 16.01 -14.58 -5.73
N LYS A 310 17.18 -14.93 -6.29
CA LYS A 310 17.44 -16.28 -6.79
C LYS A 310 17.49 -17.33 -5.69
N ARG A 311 18.11 -17.03 -4.54
CA ARG A 311 18.17 -17.96 -3.39
C ARG A 311 16.79 -18.22 -2.80
N ASP A 312 15.98 -17.16 -2.69
CA ASP A 312 14.64 -17.22 -2.10
C ASP A 312 13.60 -17.73 -3.10
N GLY A 313 13.96 -17.85 -4.38
CA GLY A 313 13.04 -18.21 -5.47
C GLY A 313 11.98 -17.15 -5.75
N LEU A 314 12.19 -15.92 -5.28
CA LEU A 314 11.29 -14.79 -5.50
C LEU A 314 11.29 -14.45 -6.99
N ILE A 315 10.08 -14.42 -7.57
CA ILE A 315 9.86 -13.94 -8.92
C ILE A 315 9.02 -12.67 -8.87
N TRP A 316 9.31 -11.74 -9.76
CA TRP A 316 8.55 -10.52 -9.87
C TRP A 316 8.58 -9.94 -11.28
N SER A 317 7.64 -9.06 -11.56
CA SER A 317 7.54 -8.32 -12.81
C SER A 317 7.04 -6.91 -12.56
N ALA A 318 7.44 -5.96 -13.41
CA ALA A 318 6.92 -4.60 -13.40
C ALA A 318 6.49 -4.17 -14.80
N ALA A 319 5.35 -3.49 -14.88
CA ALA A 319 4.84 -2.99 -16.15
C ALA A 319 4.09 -1.67 -15.96
N LYS A 320 4.27 -0.76 -16.93
CA LYS A 320 3.45 0.45 -17.05
C LYS A 320 2.14 0.09 -17.75
N VAL A 321 1.04 0.58 -17.20
CA VAL A 321 -0.33 0.34 -17.67
C VAL A 321 -0.93 1.68 -18.13
N ARG A 322 -2.08 1.63 -18.80
CA ARG A 322 -2.83 2.81 -19.23
C ARG A 322 -3.12 3.74 -18.05
N ASP A 323 -3.40 5.01 -18.35
CA ASP A 323 -3.78 6.02 -17.36
C ASP A 323 -2.73 6.24 -16.25
N GLY A 324 -1.45 6.01 -16.55
CA GLY A 324 -0.32 6.40 -15.69
C GLY A 324 0.01 5.46 -14.53
N PHE A 325 -0.61 4.27 -14.49
CA PHE A 325 -0.33 3.28 -13.45
C PHE A 325 0.94 2.47 -13.75
N THR A 326 1.66 2.08 -12.70
CA THR A 326 2.67 1.03 -12.75
C THR A 326 2.23 -0.11 -11.84
N LEU A 327 2.23 -1.34 -12.36
CA LEU A 327 1.94 -2.55 -11.60
C LEU A 327 3.22 -3.33 -11.38
N VAL A 328 3.43 -3.77 -10.14
CA VAL A 328 4.46 -4.74 -9.79
C VAL A 328 3.77 -5.98 -9.25
N LYS A 329 4.02 -7.14 -9.84
CA LYS A 329 3.52 -8.42 -9.34
C LYS A 329 4.67 -9.26 -8.85
N LEU A 330 4.56 -9.85 -7.67
CA LEU A 330 5.57 -10.75 -7.12
C LEU A 330 4.92 -12.00 -6.54
N ALA A 331 5.70 -13.09 -6.55
CA ALA A 331 5.37 -14.32 -5.86
C ALA A 331 6.66 -14.91 -5.26
N CYS A 332 6.56 -15.49 -4.07
CA CYS A 332 7.71 -16.08 -3.40
C CYS A 332 7.34 -17.48 -2.86
N PRO A 333 8.19 -18.50 -3.09
CA PRO A 333 7.94 -19.86 -2.65
C PRO A 333 8.40 -20.14 -1.22
N GLY A 334 8.04 -21.32 -0.73
CA GLY A 334 8.54 -21.88 0.51
C GLY A 334 8.00 -21.23 1.78
N GLU A 335 8.30 -21.84 2.93
CA GLU A 335 7.78 -21.42 4.23
C GLU A 335 8.22 -20.00 4.64
N ALA A 336 9.40 -19.57 4.18
CA ALA A 336 9.92 -18.22 4.39
C ALA A 336 9.39 -17.20 3.36
N GLY A 337 8.58 -17.62 2.39
CA GLY A 337 8.22 -16.78 1.25
C GLY A 337 7.53 -15.47 1.61
N VAL A 338 6.72 -15.46 2.68
CA VAL A 338 6.09 -14.23 3.20
C VAL A 338 7.13 -13.23 3.68
N GLU A 339 8.13 -13.68 4.44
CA GLU A 339 9.17 -12.82 5.00
C GLU A 339 10.16 -12.38 3.92
N SER A 340 10.52 -13.27 3.00
CA SER A 340 11.34 -12.94 1.82
C SER A 340 10.67 -11.88 0.95
N ALA A 341 9.36 -12.00 0.68
CA ALA A 341 8.60 -11.00 -0.06
C ALA A 341 8.53 -9.64 0.65
N ARG A 342 8.28 -9.65 1.98
CA ARG A 342 8.28 -8.43 2.82
C ARG A 342 9.61 -7.72 2.79
N SER A 343 10.68 -8.45 3.14
CA SER A 343 12.03 -7.91 3.16
C SER A 343 12.45 -7.41 1.77
N TRP A 344 12.13 -8.13 0.69
CA TRP A 344 12.43 -7.68 -0.66
C TRP A 344 11.71 -6.37 -1.01
N LEU A 345 10.41 -6.27 -0.73
CA LEU A 345 9.64 -5.05 -1.02
C LEU A 345 10.15 -3.87 -0.18
N LYS A 346 10.50 -4.13 1.09
CA LYS A 346 11.15 -3.15 1.96
C LYS A 346 12.46 -2.66 1.38
N ASP A 347 13.34 -3.57 0.98
CA ASP A 347 14.66 -3.27 0.43
C ASP A 347 14.51 -2.39 -0.82
N MET A 348 13.59 -2.74 -1.74
CA MET A 348 13.30 -1.95 -2.95
C MET A 348 12.79 -0.53 -2.63
N ILE A 349 11.88 -0.39 -1.65
CA ILE A 349 11.34 0.91 -1.26
C ILE A 349 12.39 1.77 -0.54
N LEU A 350 13.21 1.16 0.33
CA LEU A 350 14.25 1.87 1.08
C LEU A 350 15.46 2.25 0.22
N GLU A 351 15.80 1.42 -0.77
CA GLU A 351 16.87 1.72 -1.73
C GLU A 351 16.55 2.96 -2.56
N GLU A 352 15.29 3.11 -2.98
CA GLU A 352 14.81 4.28 -3.72
C GLU A 352 14.56 5.49 -2.82
N GLY A 353 13.86 5.30 -1.69
CA GLY A 353 13.79 6.26 -0.59
C GLY A 353 12.64 7.28 -0.62
N SER A 354 11.96 7.51 -1.75
CA SER A 354 10.93 8.57 -1.88
C SER A 354 9.72 8.38 -0.97
N VAL A 355 9.36 7.12 -0.67
CA VAL A 355 8.26 6.79 0.26
C VAL A 355 8.60 7.27 1.66
N VAL A 356 9.79 6.97 2.17
CA VAL A 356 10.23 7.37 3.51
C VAL A 356 10.39 8.88 3.59
N GLU A 357 10.84 9.53 2.52
CA GLU A 357 10.91 10.98 2.42
C GLU A 357 9.51 11.62 2.52
N SER A 358 8.53 11.09 1.77
CA SER A 358 7.19 11.68 1.62
C SER A 358 6.20 11.29 2.72
N PHE A 359 6.34 10.11 3.30
CA PHE A 359 5.39 9.52 4.26
C PHE A 359 6.00 9.20 5.63
N GLY A 360 7.30 9.41 5.81
CA GLY A 360 8.04 9.08 7.02
C GLY A 360 8.28 7.57 7.20
N GLU A 361 9.05 7.22 8.23
CA GLU A 361 9.40 5.80 8.49
C GLU A 361 8.20 4.92 8.81
N ARG A 362 7.11 5.51 9.32
CA ARG A 362 5.89 4.77 9.62
C ARG A 362 5.30 4.10 8.37
N GLY A 363 5.48 4.70 7.20
CA GLY A 363 4.90 4.20 5.95
C GLY A 363 5.33 2.79 5.56
N VAL A 364 6.46 2.30 6.09
CA VAL A 364 7.03 0.97 5.77
C VAL A 364 7.01 0.00 6.96
N MET A 365 6.22 0.27 8.00
CA MET A 365 6.21 -0.55 9.23
C MET A 365 5.69 -1.99 9.06
N CYS A 366 4.85 -2.26 8.05
CA CYS A 366 4.34 -3.59 7.76
C CYS A 366 5.28 -4.41 6.85
N LEU A 367 6.44 -3.84 6.47
CA LEU A 367 7.43 -4.45 5.58
C LEU A 367 8.71 -4.87 6.29
#